data_AF-A0A0L6VCH9-F1
#
_entry.id   AF-A0A0L6VCH9-F1
#
_cell.length_a   1.000
_cell.length_b   1.000
_cell.length_c   1.000
_cell.angle_alpha   90.00
_cell.angle_beta   90.00
_cell.angle_gamma   90.00
#
_symmetry.space_group_name_H-M   'P 1'
#
loop_
_entity.id
_entity.type
_entity.pdbx_description
1 polymer ?
#
loop_
_entity_poly.entity_id
_entity_poly.type
_entity_poly.pdbx_seq_one_letter_code
_entity_poly.pdbx_strand_id
1 'polypeptide(L)' 'MPRHTTTSFINRNNVRAEGRILDACTFADGKALTVEEGCSTIYVTRQTYIELGGSPSDPSDRGRIQIDDWDLYVKKISV' A
#
# COMPACT_ATOMS: atom_id res chain seq x y z
N MET A 1 14.58 22.08 6.62
CA MET A 1 13.25 21.43 6.76
C MET A 1 13.45 20.08 7.43
N PRO A 2 12.69 19.74 8.49
CA PRO A 2 12.80 18.44 9.14
C PRO A 2 12.52 17.32 8.13
N ARG A 3 13.37 16.28 8.13
CA ARG A 3 13.15 15.09 7.30
C ARG A 3 12.08 14.23 7.98
N HIS A 4 10.95 14.05 7.31
CA HIS A 4 9.91 13.13 7.74
C HIS A 4 10.11 11.80 7.03
N THR A 5 10.17 10.71 7.79
CA THR A 5 10.07 9.35 7.25
C THR A 5 8.65 8.86 7.48
N THR A 6 7.93 8.61 6.38
CA THR A 6 6.61 7.99 6.39
C THR A 6 6.76 6.49 6.16
N THR A 7 6.29 5.71 7.12
CA THR A 7 6.22 4.25 7.05
C THR A 7 4.77 3.84 6.77
N SER A 8 4.58 2.91 5.84
CA SER A 8 3.29 2.26 5.57
C SER A 8 3.25 0.89 6.23
N PHE A 9 2.14 0.58 6.88
CA PHE A 9 1.81 -0.76 7.34
C PHE A 9 0.64 -1.30 6.53
N ILE A 10 0.77 -2.53 6.03
CA ILE A 10 -0.26 -3.17 5.20
C ILE A 10 -0.59 -4.50 5.83
N ASN A 11 -1.86 -4.70 6.19
CA ASN A 11 -2.32 -5.86 6.95
C ASN A 11 -3.21 -6.75 6.08
N ARG A 12 -2.95 -8.06 6.15
CA ARG A 12 -3.78 -9.08 5.49
C ARG A 12 -3.75 -10.37 6.31
N ASN A 13 -4.90 -10.80 6.81
CA ASN A 13 -5.02 -11.91 7.76
C ASN A 13 -4.06 -11.71 8.95
N ASN A 14 -3.23 -12.72 9.26
CA ASN A 14 -2.22 -12.66 10.32
C ASN A 14 -0.84 -12.18 9.82
N VAL A 15 -0.78 -11.49 8.67
CA VAL A 15 0.46 -10.99 8.08
C VAL A 15 0.44 -9.46 8.08
N ARG A 16 1.55 -8.87 8.54
CA ARG A 16 1.82 -7.43 8.49
C ARG A 16 3.07 -7.19 7.67
N ALA A 17 2.94 -6.42 6.59
CA ALA A 17 4.07 -5.96 5.79
C ALA A 17 4.40 -4.49 6.13
N GLU A 18 5.69 -4.17 6.17
CA GLU A 18 6.17 -2.83 6.47
C GLU A 18 6.95 -2.26 5.28
N GLY A 19 6.70 -1.01 4.93
CA GLY A 19 7.33 -0.37 3.78
C GLY A 19 7.55 1.11 3.96
N ARG A 20 8.50 1.67 3.20
CA ARG A 20 8.63 3.12 3.04
C ARG A 20 7.81 3.55 1.84
N ILE A 21 7.01 4.59 1.98
CA ILE A 21 6.37 5.23 0.82
C ILE A 21 7.44 5.96 0.03
N LEU A 22 7.62 5.56 -1.23
CA LEU A 22 8.54 6.21 -2.18
C LEU A 22 7.80 7.21 -3.07
N ASP A 23 6.58 6.89 -3.47
CA ASP A 23 5.75 7.71 -4.35
C ASP A 23 4.26 7.42 -4.08
N ALA A 24 3.39 8.37 -4.39
CA ALA A 24 1.93 8.24 -4.27
C ALA A 24 1.26 8.82 -5.50
N CYS A 25 0.64 7.94 -6.31
CA CYS A 25 -0.17 8.37 -7.44
C CYS A 25 -1.56 8.75 -6.93
N THR A 26 -1.88 10.03 -6.88
CA THR A 26 -3.26 10.51 -6.75
C THR A 26 -3.79 10.80 -8.15
N PHE A 27 -4.85 10.11 -8.58
CA PHE A 27 -5.54 10.49 -9.80
C PHE A 27 -6.38 11.74 -9.52
N ALA A 28 -6.05 12.86 -10.16
CA ALA A 28 -6.88 14.07 -10.14
C ALA A 28 -7.73 14.16 -11.42
N ASP A 29 -8.95 14.70 -11.24
CA ASP A 29 -10.02 15.00 -12.20
C ASP A 29 -10.90 13.83 -12.70
N GLY A 30 -11.38 13.01 -11.76
CA GLY A 30 -12.52 12.09 -11.97
C GLY A 30 -13.75 12.48 -11.13
N LYS A 31 -14.95 12.05 -11.57
CA LYS A 31 -16.22 12.14 -10.81
C LYS A 31 -15.99 11.76 -9.34
N ALA A 32 -16.72 12.39 -8.41
CA ALA A 32 -16.78 11.93 -7.02
C ALA A 32 -17.20 10.44 -6.98
N LEU A 33 -16.29 9.58 -6.51
CA LEU A 33 -16.51 8.13 -6.44
C LEU A 33 -17.30 7.79 -5.16
N THR A 34 -18.19 6.82 -5.22
CA THR A 34 -18.74 6.19 -4.00
C THR A 34 -17.64 5.42 -3.27
N VAL A 35 -17.88 5.01 -2.01
CA VAL A 35 -16.91 4.21 -1.25
C VAL A 35 -16.60 2.88 -1.98
N GLU A 36 -17.61 2.25 -2.59
CA GLU A 36 -17.40 1.04 -3.41
C GLU A 36 -16.59 1.30 -4.67
N GLU A 37 -16.78 2.47 -5.31
CA GLU A 37 -16.03 2.89 -6.50
C GLU A 37 -14.59 3.35 -6.16
N GLY A 38 -14.41 3.86 -4.94
CA GLY A 38 -13.18 4.46 -4.44
C GLY A 38 -12.29 3.52 -3.64
N CYS A 39 -12.61 2.22 -3.56
CA CYS A 39 -11.77 1.21 -2.90
C CYS A 39 -10.30 1.36 -3.37
N SER A 40 -9.50 1.97 -2.51
CA SER A 40 -8.19 2.52 -2.83
C SER A 40 -7.24 1.41 -3.22
N THR A 41 -6.85 1.38 -4.49
CA THR A 41 -5.77 0.50 -4.94
C THR A 41 -4.44 1.12 -4.55
N ILE A 42 -3.57 0.29 -3.97
CA ILE A 42 -2.25 0.70 -3.50
C ILE A 42 -1.23 -0.08 -4.31
N TYR A 43 -0.24 0.60 -4.87
CA TYR A 43 0.85 -0.05 -5.57
C TYR A 43 1.97 -0.31 -4.59
N VAL A 44 2.37 -1.57 -4.48
CA VAL A 44 3.43 -2.01 -3.58
C VAL A 44 4.59 -2.60 -4.36
N THR A 45 5.76 -2.68 -3.73
CA THR A 45 6.89 -3.37 -4.34
C THR A 45 6.60 -4.86 -4.53
N ARG A 46 7.29 -5.51 -5.47
CA ARG A 46 7.19 -6.97 -5.66
C ARG A 46 7.49 -7.75 -4.38
N GLN A 47 8.41 -7.25 -3.54
CA GLN A 47 8.73 -7.88 -2.27
C GLN A 47 7.53 -7.84 -1.31
N THR A 48 6.96 -6.65 -1.09
CA THR A 48 5.76 -6.48 -0.24
C THR A 48 4.58 -7.30 -0.75
N TYR A 49 4.42 -7.40 -2.07
CA TYR A 49 3.40 -8.25 -2.69
C TYR A 49 3.57 -9.73 -2.33
N ILE A 50 4.80 -10.26 -2.40
CA ILE A 50 5.12 -11.65 -2.01
C ILE A 50 4.92 -11.86 -0.50
N GLU A 51 5.35 -10.91 0.33
CA GLU A 51 5.16 -10.96 1.79
C GLU A 51 3.67 -11.05 2.16
N LEU A 52 2.81 -10.32 1.45
CA LEU A 52 1.36 -10.38 1.62
C LEU A 52 0.70 -11.62 0.98
N GLY A 53 1.50 -12.56 0.45
CA GLY A 53 1.03 -13.85 -0.08
C GLY A 53 0.68 -13.85 -1.57
N GLY A 54 1.14 -12.86 -2.33
CA GLY A 54 1.13 -12.91 -3.79
C GLY A 54 2.16 -13.90 -4.34
N SER A 55 1.92 -14.46 -5.53
CA SER A 55 2.78 -15.46 -6.16
C SER A 55 3.09 -15.08 -7.62
N PRO A 56 4.02 -14.13 -7.86
CA PRO A 56 4.30 -13.63 -9.21
C PRO A 56 4.82 -14.68 -10.21
N SER A 57 5.22 -15.85 -9.72
CA SER A 57 5.65 -16.99 -10.53
C SER A 57 4.50 -17.93 -10.91
N ASP A 58 3.34 -17.81 -10.28
CA ASP A 58 2.15 -18.59 -10.59
C ASP A 58 1.41 -17.95 -11.79
N PRO A 59 1.21 -18.68 -12.90
CA PRO A 59 0.49 -18.16 -14.07
C PRO A 59 -0.97 -17.77 -13.79
N SER A 60 -1.55 -18.26 -12.69
CA SER A 60 -2.91 -17.93 -12.26
C SER A 60 -2.98 -16.65 -11.40
N ASP A 61 -1.83 -16.13 -10.98
CA ASP A 61 -1.76 -14.90 -10.21
C ASP A 61 -2.16 -13.70 -11.09
N ARG A 62 -3.19 -12.97 -10.67
CA ARG A 62 -3.72 -11.79 -11.37
C ARG A 62 -2.95 -10.50 -11.05
N GLY A 63 -1.89 -10.58 -10.24
CA GLY A 63 -1.09 -9.44 -9.81
C GLY A 63 -1.86 -8.49 -8.89
N ARG A 64 -2.89 -8.99 -8.20
CA ARG A 64 -3.77 -8.22 -7.33
C ARG A 64 -4.18 -9.07 -6.14
N ILE A 65 -4.13 -8.48 -4.96
CA ILE A 65 -4.59 -9.06 -3.70
C ILE A 65 -5.51 -8.08 -2.99
N GLN A 66 -6.51 -8.60 -2.30
CA GLN A 66 -7.31 -7.82 -1.36
C GLN A 66 -6.62 -7.83 0.01
N ILE A 67 -6.50 -6.66 0.61
CA ILE A 67 -5.95 -6.42 1.95
C ILE A 67 -7.08 -5.99 2.89
N ASP A 68 -6.88 -6.14 4.20
CA ASP A 68 -7.89 -5.80 5.20
C ASP A 68 -7.88 -4.29 5.49
N ASP A 69 -6.68 -3.75 5.69
CA ASP A 69 -6.44 -2.33 5.96
C ASP A 69 -4.98 -1.92 5.66
N TRP A 70 -4.74 -0.61 5.64
CA TRP A 70 -3.42 0.00 5.57
C TRP A 70 -3.37 1.26 6.43
N ASP A 71 -2.22 1.54 7.05
CA ASP A 71 -2.02 2.71 7.91
C ASP A 71 -0.68 3.40 7.62
N LEU A 72 -0.66 4.72 7.79
CA LEU A 72 0.48 5.59 7.55
C LEU A 72 0.98 6.18 8.87
N TYR A 73 2.19 5.79 9.26
CA TYR A 73 2.86 6.37 10.43
C TYR A 73 3.93 7.36 10.01
N VAL A 74 3.79 8.61 10.46
CA VAL A 74 4.78 9.66 10.25
C VAL A 74 5.60 9.84 11.52
N LYS A 75 6.87 9.40 11.49
CA LYS A 75 7.79 9.69 12.58
C LYS A 75 8.39 11.09 12.38
N LYS A 76 8.18 11.99 13.35
CA LYS A 76 8.96 13.23 13.43
C LYS A 76 10.39 12.88 13.81
N ILE A 77 11.34 13.18 12.92
CA ILE A 77 12.75 13.14 13.24
C ILE A 77 13.13 14.56 13.66
N SER A 78 13.31 14.76 14.97
CA SER A 78 13.96 15.95 15.49
C SER A 78 15.46 15.86 15.15
N VAL A 79 15.97 16.86 14.46
CA VAL A 79 17.42 17.07 14.25
C VAL A 79 17.93 17.95 15.37
#